data_AF-A0A936GHL4-F1
#
_entry.id   AF-A0A936GHL4-F1
#
_cell.length_a   1.000
_cell.length_b   1.000
_cell.length_c   1.000
_cell.angle_alpha   90.00
_cell.angle_beta   90.00
_cell.angle_gamma   90.00
#
_symmetry.space_group_name_H-M   'P 1'
#
loop_
_entity.id
_entity.type
_entity.pdbx_description
1 polymer ?
#
loop_
_entity_poly.entity_id
_entity_poly.type
_entity_poly.pdbx_seq_one_letter_code
_entity_poly.pdbx_strand_id
1 'polypeptide(L)' 'MNLKSINENKIPIVKIDKKLERFRGRTLFPEKLQKTNEILARVGLPKGV' A
#
# COMPACT_ATOMS: atom_id res chain seq x y z
N MET A 1 -16.68 -14.14 -1.68
CA MET A 1 -15.38 -14.82 -1.48
C MET A 1 -15.51 -15.80 -0.32
N ASN A 2 -15.02 -17.03 -0.48
CA ASN A 2 -15.13 -18.09 0.54
C ASN A 2 -13.87 -18.06 1.43
N LEU A 3 -14.03 -18.20 2.76
CA LEU A 3 -12.90 -18.20 3.71
C LEU A 3 -11.89 -19.33 3.43
N LYS A 4 -12.32 -20.48 2.91
CA LYS A 4 -11.42 -21.59 2.53
C LYS A 4 -10.48 -21.18 1.38
N SER A 5 -11.03 -20.61 0.31
CA SER A 5 -10.25 -20.13 -0.84
C SER A 5 -9.26 -19.02 -0.49
N ILE A 6 -9.52 -18.28 0.59
CA ILE A 6 -8.68 -17.20 1.06
C ILE A 6 -7.47 -17.74 1.85
N ASN A 7 -7.64 -18.81 2.63
CA ASN A 7 -6.54 -19.44 3.37
C ASN A 7 -5.62 -20.29 2.46
N GLU A 8 -6.16 -20.84 1.38
CA GLU A 8 -5.42 -21.63 0.39
C GLU A 8 -4.49 -20.77 -0.46
N ASN A 9 -4.99 -19.61 -0.90
CA ASN A 9 -4.18 -18.61 -1.56
C ASN A 9 -3.39 -17.88 -0.47
N LYS A 10 -2.08 -18.17 -0.32
CA LYS A 10 -1.14 -17.52 0.64
C LYS A 10 -0.93 -16.01 0.37
N ILE A 11 -1.98 -15.30 -0.03
CA ILE A 11 -2.02 -13.89 -0.37
C ILE A 11 -2.42 -13.15 0.91
N PRO A 12 -1.64 -12.16 1.35
CA PRO A 12 -2.01 -11.38 2.51
C PRO A 12 -3.32 -10.61 2.25
N ILE A 13 -4.34 -10.86 3.08
CA ILE A 13 -5.57 -10.07 3.04
C ILE A 13 -5.29 -8.75 3.74
N VAL A 14 -5.17 -7.68 2.97
CA VAL A 14 -5.02 -6.34 3.53
C VAL A 14 -6.40 -5.70 3.67
N LYS A 15 -6.77 -5.31 4.90
CA LYS A 15 -7.98 -4.54 5.19
C LYS A 15 -7.59 -3.15 5.70
N ILE A 16 -8.04 -2.12 5.00
CA ILE A 16 -7.85 -0.72 5.43
C ILE A 16 -9.02 -0.33 6.33
N ASP A 17 -8.72 0.27 7.48
CA ASP A 17 -9.75 0.82 8.37
C ASP A 17 -10.44 2.01 7.69
N LYS A 18 -11.78 1.94 7.57
CA LYS A 18 -12.62 3.00 6.99
C LYS A 18 -12.44 4.35 7.69
N LYS A 19 -12.05 4.37 8.98
CA LYS A 19 -11.77 5.61 9.71
C LYS A 19 -10.62 6.42 9.12
N LEU A 20 -9.73 5.78 8.36
CA LEU A 20 -8.59 6.44 7.73
C LEU A 20 -8.98 7.24 6.47
N GLU A 21 -10.19 7.06 5.95
CA GLU A 21 -10.73 7.84 4.82
C GLU A 21 -10.71 9.35 5.06
N ARG A 22 -10.80 9.78 6.32
CA ARG A 22 -10.69 11.19 6.71
C ARG A 22 -9.37 11.86 6.30
N PHE A 23 -8.34 11.06 6.04
CA PHE A 23 -7.02 11.54 5.61
C PHE A 23 -6.80 11.41 4.10
N ARG A 24 -7.81 10.96 3.34
CA ARG A 24 -7.73 10.88 1.88
C ARG A 24 -7.38 12.25 1.31
N GLY A 25 -6.44 12.27 0.37
CA GLY A 25 -5.95 13.50 -0.27
C GLY A 25 -5.06 14.38 0.61
N ARG A 26 -4.77 13.99 1.86
CA ARG A 26 -3.85 14.73 2.75
C ARG A 26 -2.48 14.07 2.78
N THR A 27 -1.43 14.87 2.58
CA THR A 27 -0.05 14.43 2.80
C THR A 27 0.26 14.52 4.30
N LEU A 28 0.17 13.40 5.01
CA LEU A 28 0.42 13.36 6.46
C LEU A 28 1.91 13.35 6.82
N PHE A 29 2.77 12.87 5.92
CA PHE A 29 4.20 12.67 6.19
C PHE A 29 5.04 13.12 4.99
N PRO A 30 5.23 14.43 4.79
CA PRO A 30 5.88 14.97 3.59
C PRO A 30 7.33 14.51 3.43
N GLU A 31 8.12 14.50 4.51
CA GLU A 31 9.52 14.05 4.49
C GLU A 31 9.65 12.57 4.11
N LYS A 32 8.78 11.72 4.67
CA LYS A 32 8.76 10.28 4.35
C LYS A 32 8.31 10.06 2.91
N LEU A 33 7.32 10.83 2.43
CA LEU A 33 6.87 10.79 1.04
C LEU A 33 8.02 11.08 0.08
N GLN A 34 8.79 12.15 0.34
CA GLN A 34 9.94 12.53 -0.47
C GLN A 34 11.00 11.41 -0.49
N LYS A 35 11.40 10.92 0.69
CA LYS A 35 12.38 9.84 0.79
C LYS A 35 11.94 8.56 0.08
N THR A 36 10.66 8.21 0.18
CA THR A 36 10.10 7.06 -0.55
C THR A 36 10.18 7.27 -2.06
N ASN A 37 9.83 8.45 -2.56
CA ASN A 37 9.94 8.76 -4.00
C ASN A 37 11.40 8.67 -4.49
N GLU A 38 12.36 9.17 -3.71
CA GLU A 38 13.79 9.05 -4.03
C GLU A 38 14.24 7.58 -4.07
N ILE A 39 13.80 6.77 -3.11
CA ILE A 39 14.10 5.33 -3.09
C ILE A 39 13.49 4.67 -4.33
N LEU A 40 12.20 4.89 -4.60
CA LEU A 40 11.50 4.29 -5.75
C LEU A 40 12.16 4.65 -7.09
N ALA A 41 12.59 5.90 -7.25
CA ALA A 41 13.32 6.37 -8.42
C ALA A 41 14.69 5.67 -8.57
N ARG A 42 15.37 5.37 -7.46
CA ARG A 42 16.66 4.65 -7.45
C ARG A 42 16.53 3.16 -7.70
N VAL A 43 15.55 2.50 -7.07
CA VAL A 43 15.38 1.04 -7.19
C VAL A 43 14.56 0.61 -8.42
N GLY A 44 13.97 1.55 -9.16
CA GLY A 44 13.20 1.24 -10.37
C GLY A 44 11.96 0.40 -10.06
N LEU A 45 11.26 0.71 -8.98
CA LEU A 45 9.99 0.08 -8.63
C LEU A 45 8.81 1.01 -9.00
N PRO A 46 7.70 0.45 -9.52
CA PRO A 46 7.51 -0.95 -9.86
C PRO A 46 8.06 -1.25 -11.26
N LYS A 47 8.67 -2.42 -11.42
CA LYS A 47 8.67 -3.11 -12.71
C LYS A 47 7.20 -3.42 -13.01
N GLY A 48 6.51 -2.48 -13.66
CA GLY A 48 5.10 -2.60 -13.98
C GLY A 48 4.88 -3.78 -14.92
N VAL A 49 3.95 -4.65 -14.48
CA VAL A 49 3.01 -5.51 -15.22
C VAL A 49 3.40 -5.90 -16.65
#